data_AF-E0NDR1-F1
#
_entry.id   AF-E0NDR1-F1
#
_cell.length_a   1.000
_cell.length_b   1.000
_cell.length_c   1.000
_cell.angle_alpha   90.00
_cell.angle_beta   90.00
_cell.angle_gamma   90.00
#
_symmetry.space_group_name_H-M   'P 1'
#
loop_
_entity.id
_entity.type
_entity.pdbx_description
1 polymer ?
#
loop_
_entity_poly.entity_id
_entity_poly.type
_entity_poly.pdbx_seq_one_letter_code
_entity_poly.pdbx_strand_id
1 'polypeptide(L)' 'MRSPLSNGRIEGVIRKIKQINRTAYGYRNWQHLRDRVFIEFSLKTKKRKPIRR' A
#
# COMPACT_ATOMS: atom_id res chain seq x y z
N MET A 1 1.60 11.64 33.88
CA MET A 1 0.54 11.62 32.85
C MET A 1 1.05 10.83 31.65
N ARG A 2 0.52 9.63 31.38
CA ARG A 2 0.88 8.84 30.18
C ARG A 2 -0.10 9.22 29.07
N SER A 3 0.36 9.90 28.03
CA SER A 3 -0.42 10.14 26.82
C SER A 3 -0.59 8.79 26.09
N PRO A 4 -1.77 8.13 26.12
CA PRO A 4 -1.83 6.72 25.73
C PRO A 4 -1.91 6.50 24.22
N LEU A 5 -2.15 7.55 23.42
CA LEU A 5 -2.39 7.42 21.99
C LEU A 5 -1.63 8.49 21.22
N SER A 6 -0.37 8.22 20.92
CA SER A 6 0.34 8.93 19.86
C SER A 6 -0.36 8.64 18.53
N ASN A 7 -0.79 9.70 17.82
CA ASN A 7 -1.37 9.60 16.49
C ASN A 7 -0.36 9.10 15.42
N GLY A 8 0.88 8.84 15.82
CA GLY A 8 1.99 8.46 14.94
C GLY A 8 1.73 7.21 14.11
N ARG A 9 0.93 6.25 14.60
CA ARG A 9 0.52 5.09 13.77
C ARG A 9 -0.37 5.53 12.60
N ILE A 10 -1.32 6.42 12.83
CA ILE A 10 -2.21 6.95 11.79
C ILE A 10 -1.42 7.84 10.81
N GLU A 11 -0.56 8.71 11.34
CA GLU A 11 0.28 9.58 10.52
C GLU A 11 1.27 8.80 9.65
N GLY A 12 1.84 7.71 10.17
CA GLY A 12 2.70 6.80 9.42
C GLY A 12 1.98 6.17 8.22
N VAL A 13 0.74 5.72 8.42
CA VAL A 13 -0.10 5.18 7.33
C VAL A 13 -0.42 6.25 6.30
N ILE A 14 -0.82 7.46 6.72
CA ILE A 14 -1.11 8.58 5.82
C ILE A 14 0.13 8.95 4.97
N ARG A 15 1.32 9.01 5.58
CA ARG A 15 2.59 9.25 4.88
C ARG A 15 2.85 8.18 3.81
N LYS A 16 2.63 6.91 4.16
CA LYS A 16 2.83 5.78 3.26
C LYS A 16 1.90 5.85 2.04
N ILE A 17 0.61 6.14 2.24
CA ILE A 17 -0.37 6.32 1.16
C ILE A 17 0.03 7.47 0.23
N LYS A 18 0.43 8.62 0.79
CA LYS A 18 0.91 9.77 0.01
C LYS A 18 2.15 9.43 -0.82
N GLN A 19 3.09 8.65 -0.26
CA GLN A 19 4.29 8.21 -0.98
C GLN A 19 3.95 7.24 -2.12
N ILE A 20 3.03 6.31 -1.92
CA ILE A 20 2.54 5.40 -2.96
C ILE A 20 1.92 6.20 -4.11
N ASN A 21 1.06 7.18 -3.81
CA ASN A 21 0.48 8.08 -4.82
C ASN A 21 1.55 8.92 -5.53
N ARG A 22 2.53 9.47 -4.81
CA ARG A 22 3.62 10.29 -5.39
C ARG A 22 4.55 9.51 -6.30
N THR A 23 4.75 8.23 -6.03
CA THR A 23 5.54 7.34 -6.87
C THR A 23 4.69 6.64 -7.95
N ALA A 24 3.37 6.85 -7.93
CA ALA A 24 2.42 6.29 -8.89
C ALA A 24 2.01 7.25 -10.01
N TYR A 25 2.53 8.49 -10.05
CA TYR A 25 2.28 9.47 -11.13
C TYR A 25 2.65 9.00 -12.56
N GLY A 26 3.17 7.77 -12.73
CA GLY A 26 3.37 7.12 -14.04
C GLY A 26 2.61 5.79 -14.24
N TYR A 27 1.88 5.26 -13.25
CA TYR A 27 1.12 4.02 -13.41
C TYR A 27 -0.23 4.31 -14.08
N ARG A 28 -0.26 4.26 -15.41
CA ARG A 28 -1.49 4.22 -16.21
C ARG A 28 -2.34 2.96 -15.95
N ASN A 29 -1.81 2.00 -15.20
CA ASN A 29 -2.42 0.72 -14.88
C ASN A 29 -2.67 0.55 -13.38
N TRP A 30 -3.95 0.44 -13.00
CA TRP A 30 -4.44 0.22 -11.64
C TRP A 30 -3.82 -1.02 -10.96
N GLN A 31 -3.48 -2.05 -11.73
CA GLN A 31 -2.89 -3.28 -11.20
C GLN A 31 -1.53 -3.04 -10.53
N HIS A 32 -0.72 -2.13 -11.06
CA HIS A 32 0.62 -1.82 -10.52
C HIS A 32 0.52 -1.05 -9.19
N LEU A 33 -0.45 -0.14 -9.08
CA LEU A 33 -0.77 0.55 -7.84
C LEU A 33 -1.18 -0.46 -6.75
N ARG A 34 -2.09 -1.38 -7.11
CA ARG A 34 -2.53 -2.45 -6.23
C ARG A 34 -1.34 -3.28 -5.73
N ASP A 35 -0.52 -3.80 -6.65
CA ASP A 35 0.60 -4.66 -6.29
C ASP A 35 1.62 -3.96 -5.38
N ARG A 36 1.90 -2.66 -5.60
CA ARG A 36 2.75 -1.86 -4.72
C ARG A 36 2.17 -1.72 -3.31
N VAL A 37 0.85 -1.50 -3.16
CA VAL A 37 0.20 -1.49 -1.84
C VAL A 37 0.37 -2.86 -1.16
N PHE A 38 0.18 -3.97 -1.88
CA PHE A 38 0.36 -5.30 -1.31
C PHE A 38 1.80 -5.58 -0.86
N ILE A 39 2.80 -5.16 -1.64
CA ILE A 39 4.23 -5.30 -1.31
C ILE A 39 4.58 -4.45 -0.06
N GLU A 40 4.21 -3.17 -0.05
CA GLU A 40 4.54 -2.22 1.02
C GLU A 40 3.90 -2.57 2.36
N PHE A 41 2.73 -3.21 2.33
CA PHE A 41 2.04 -3.68 3.53
C PHE A 41 2.27 -5.18 3.80
N SER A 42 3.15 -5.86 3.04
CA SER A 42 3.42 -7.31 3.11
C SER A 42 2.14 -8.16 3.16
N LEU A 43 1.08 -7.68 2.52
CA LEU A 43 -0.19 -8.39 2.42
C LEU A 43 0.01 -9.50 1.40
N LYS A 44 -0.11 -10.77 1.81
CA LYS A 44 0.01 -11.90 0.87
C LYS A 44 -1.13 -11.81 -0.16
N THR A 45 -0.81 -11.46 -1.40
CA THR A 45 -1.77 -11.61 -2.50
C THR A 45 -2.03 -13.10 -2.70
N LYS A 46 -3.30 -13.52 -2.70
CA LYS A 46 -3.65 -14.86 -3.18
C LYS A 46 -3.17 -14.94 -4.63
N LYS A 47 -2.22 -15.84 -4.91
CA LYS A 47 -1.79 -16.11 -6.29
C LYS A 47 -3.02 -16.52 -7.10
N ARG A 48 -3.37 -15.74 -8.11
CA ARG A 48 -4.40 -16.14 -9.08
C ARG A 48 -3.84 -17.32 -9.86
N LYS A 49 -4.62 -18.39 -10.02
CA LYS A 49 -4.23 -19.53 -10.88
C LYS A 49 -4.01 -18.96 -12.30
N PRO A 50 -2.92 -19.32 -12.99
CA PRO A 50 -2.70 -18.85 -14.35
C PRO A 50 -3.89 -19.25 -15.21
N ILE A 51 -4.46 -18.30 -15.94
CA ILE A 51 -5.44 -18.59 -16.99
C ILE A 51 -4.63 -19.28 -18.09
N ARG A 52 -4.70 -20.60 -18.14
CA ARG A 52 -4.21 -21.37 -19.28
C ARG A 52 -5.15 -21.05 -20.44
N ARG A 53 -4.66 -20.31 -21.42
CA ARG A 53 -5.26 -20.23 -22.75
C ARG A 53 -4.83 -21.44 -23.55
#